data_AF-A0A9D9S9M5-F1
#
_entry.id   AF-A0A9D9S9M5-F1
#
_cell.length_a   1.000
_cell.length_b   1.000
_cell.length_c   1.000
_cell.angle_alpha   90.00
_cell.angle_beta   90.00
_cell.angle_gamma   90.00
#
_symmetry.space_group_name_H-M   'P 1'
#
loop_
_entity.id
_entity.type
_entity.pdbx_description
1 polymer ?
#
loop_
_entity_poly.entity_id
_entity_poly.type
_entity_poly.pdbx_seq_one_letter_code
_entity_poly.pdbx_strand_id
1 'polypeptide(L)'
;MKNPEFCTRYRVDRDFTIVSVADNWNEFANENEAPELADGSIIGRTLWDFIVDPTTRVIYRRLIEQAFEGRSIKFDIRCDSPATRRCAEVSIYPSDDGNVEFNVLTTSVEPREPQPLLRRGNSSPTGLITACSWCNRIKTARYEWDEIEAAVGKLHFFELEYMPSITHGICPDCSFRVNALCES
;
A
#
# COMPACT_ATOMS: atom_id res chain seq x y z
N MET A 1 -5.82 19.70 -14.89
CA MET A 1 -7.04 18.87 -14.99
C MET A 1 -6.88 17.75 -13.97
N LYS A 2 -7.79 17.66 -12.98
CA LYS A 2 -7.85 16.50 -12.09
C LYS A 2 -8.20 15.29 -12.97
N ASN A 3 -7.33 14.30 -13.07
CA ASN A 3 -7.72 13.04 -13.69
C ASN A 3 -8.86 12.48 -12.82
N PRO A 4 -10.03 12.16 -13.38
CA PRO A 4 -11.13 11.63 -12.59
C PRO A 4 -10.62 10.40 -11.84
N GLU A 5 -10.87 10.35 -10.53
CA GLU A 5 -11.08 9.13 -9.74
C GLU A 5 -10.50 7.86 -10.39
N PHE A 6 -9.17 7.74 -10.47
CA PHE A 6 -8.55 6.59 -11.14
C PHE A 6 -8.87 5.35 -10.32
N CYS A 7 -9.67 4.44 -10.88
CA CYS A 7 -10.11 3.23 -10.23
C CYS A 7 -9.52 2.02 -10.94
N THR A 8 -8.74 1.20 -10.24
CA THR A 8 -8.32 -0.11 -10.74
C THR A 8 -8.96 -1.21 -9.91
N ARG A 9 -9.05 -2.41 -10.49
CA ARG A 9 -9.64 -3.57 -9.82
C ARG A 9 -8.79 -4.80 -10.01
N TYR A 10 -8.84 -5.68 -9.03
CA TYR A 10 -8.27 -7.02 -9.13
C TYR A 10 -9.06 -7.99 -8.28
N ARG A 11 -8.96 -9.27 -8.61
CA ARG A 11 -9.75 -10.33 -7.97
C ARG A 11 -8.82 -11.36 -7.36
N VAL A 12 -9.24 -11.87 -6.20
CA VAL A 12 -8.46 -12.81 -5.41
C VAL A 12 -9.32 -14.02 -5.06
N ASP A 13 -8.75 -15.21 -5.20
CA ASP A 13 -9.40 -16.47 -4.82
C ASP A 13 -9.19 -16.84 -3.34
N ARG A 14 -9.76 -17.96 -2.92
CA ARG A 14 -9.68 -18.44 -1.52
C ARG A 14 -8.28 -18.83 -1.06
N ASP A 15 -7.34 -19.05 -1.99
CA ASP A 15 -5.93 -19.29 -1.70
C ASP A 15 -5.11 -17.98 -1.67
N PHE A 16 -5.80 -16.83 -1.73
CA PHE A 16 -5.23 -15.49 -1.79
C PHE A 16 -4.41 -15.24 -3.06
N THR A 17 -4.73 -15.92 -4.15
CA THR A 17 -4.08 -15.78 -5.45
C THR A 17 -4.81 -14.73 -6.29
N ILE A 18 -4.06 -13.83 -6.93
CA ILE A 18 -4.62 -12.85 -7.85
C ILE A 18 -5.01 -13.57 -9.14
N VAL A 19 -6.31 -13.65 -9.42
CA VAL A 19 -6.84 -14.41 -10.57
C VAL A 19 -7.15 -13.54 -11.78
N SER A 20 -7.40 -12.25 -11.58
CA SER A 20 -7.56 -11.29 -12.67
C SER A 20 -7.31 -9.85 -12.20
N VAL A 21 -7.03 -8.98 -13.16
CA VAL A 21 -6.94 -7.53 -12.98
C VAL A 21 -7.73 -6.82 -14.06
N ALA A 22 -8.12 -5.56 -13.80
CA ALA A 22 -8.78 -4.71 -14.77
C ALA A 22 -7.85 -4.33 -15.94
N ASP A 23 -8.44 -3.99 -17.09
CA ASP A 23 -7.69 -3.61 -18.30
C ASP A 23 -6.76 -2.41 -18.08
N ASN A 24 -7.12 -1.51 -17.17
CA ASN A 24 -6.33 -0.34 -16.80
C ASN A 24 -5.24 -0.63 -15.74
N TRP A 25 -5.02 -1.89 -15.36
CA TRP A 25 -3.99 -2.24 -14.37
C TRP A 25 -2.59 -1.81 -14.80
N ASN A 26 -2.27 -1.94 -16.09
CA ASN A 26 -0.97 -1.51 -16.60
C ASN A 26 -0.76 0.00 -16.44
N GLU A 27 -1.79 0.80 -16.70
CA GLU A 27 -1.76 2.24 -16.47
C GLU A 27 -1.57 2.54 -14.98
N PHE A 28 -2.32 1.85 -14.11
CA PHE A 28 -2.17 1.96 -12.66
C PHE A 28 -0.73 1.66 -12.21
N ALA A 29 -0.16 0.54 -12.63
CA ALA A 29 1.19 0.13 -12.25
C ALA A 29 2.24 1.18 -12.68
N ASN A 30 2.12 1.72 -13.90
CA ASN A 30 3.00 2.77 -14.39
C ASN A 30 2.85 4.09 -13.62
N GLU A 31 1.62 4.54 -13.35
CA GLU A 31 1.36 5.73 -12.52
C GLU A 31 1.87 5.57 -11.08
N ASN A 32 2.01 4.33 -10.61
CA ASN A 32 2.56 4.00 -9.30
C ASN A 32 4.08 3.76 -9.31
N GLU A 33 4.78 4.11 -10.39
CA GLU A 33 6.23 3.88 -10.56
C GLU A 33 6.63 2.41 -10.31
N ALA A 34 5.75 1.48 -10.70
CA ALA A 34 5.92 0.04 -10.52
C ALA A 34 5.68 -0.74 -11.84
N PRO A 35 6.37 -0.40 -12.95
CA PRO A 35 6.16 -1.05 -14.25
C PRO A 35 6.41 -2.56 -14.21
N GLU A 36 7.20 -3.06 -13.27
CA GLU A 36 7.42 -4.49 -13.06
C GLU A 36 6.14 -5.27 -12.67
N LEU A 37 5.09 -4.58 -12.22
CA LEU A 37 3.79 -5.15 -11.88
C LEU A 37 2.79 -5.13 -13.04
N ALA A 38 3.19 -4.61 -14.21
CA ALA A 38 2.37 -4.57 -15.41
C ALA A 38 2.42 -5.91 -16.18
N ASP A 39 1.70 -5.97 -17.29
CA ASP A 39 1.71 -7.06 -18.28
C ASP A 39 1.31 -8.42 -17.71
N GLY A 40 0.39 -8.40 -16.73
CA GLY A 40 -0.12 -9.60 -16.09
C GLY A 40 0.89 -10.32 -15.19
N SER A 41 2.04 -9.69 -14.87
CA SER A 41 3.11 -10.29 -14.05
C SER A 41 2.67 -10.69 -12.64
N ILE A 42 1.52 -10.19 -12.19
CA ILE A 42 0.94 -10.46 -10.87
C ILE A 42 -0.13 -11.57 -10.89
N ILE A 43 -0.68 -11.92 -12.06
CA ILE A 43 -1.73 -12.94 -12.16
C ILE A 43 -1.11 -14.30 -11.85
N GLY A 44 -1.80 -15.10 -11.03
CA GLY A 44 -1.32 -16.39 -10.53
C GLY A 44 -0.36 -16.31 -9.35
N ARG A 45 -0.07 -15.10 -8.85
CA ARG A 45 0.77 -14.90 -7.65
C ARG A 45 -0.10 -14.65 -6.43
N THR A 46 0.40 -15.05 -5.27
CA THR A 46 -0.27 -14.77 -4.01
C THR A 46 -0.16 -13.29 -3.65
N LEU A 47 -1.22 -12.70 -3.09
CA LEU A 47 -1.22 -11.33 -2.57
C LEU A 47 -0.08 -11.10 -1.56
N TRP A 48 0.34 -12.15 -0.86
CA TRP A 48 1.41 -12.12 0.11
C TRP A 48 2.79 -11.83 -0.49
N ASP A 49 2.99 -12.00 -1.79
CA ASP A 49 4.20 -11.56 -2.48
C ASP A 49 4.37 -10.04 -2.47
N PHE A 50 3.25 -9.30 -2.38
CA PHE A 50 3.22 -7.84 -2.49
C PHE A 50 3.00 -7.15 -1.14
N ILE A 51 2.27 -7.78 -0.22
CA ILE A 51 2.09 -7.30 1.15
C ILE A 51 3.13 -7.98 2.02
N VAL A 52 4.30 -7.37 2.21
CA VAL A 52 5.43 -8.05 2.86
C VAL A 52 5.42 -8.01 4.39
N ASP A 53 4.84 -6.99 5.03
CA ASP A 53 4.91 -6.90 6.49
C ASP A 53 3.92 -7.83 7.20
N PRO A 54 4.36 -8.56 8.25
CA PRO A 54 3.53 -9.57 8.90
C PRO A 54 2.23 -9.01 9.51
N THR A 55 2.28 -7.82 10.09
CA THR A 55 1.11 -7.22 10.76
C THR A 55 0.04 -6.86 9.74
N THR A 56 0.43 -6.28 8.61
CA THR A 56 -0.50 -5.97 7.52
C THR A 56 -1.07 -7.22 6.88
N ARG A 57 -0.26 -8.28 6.71
CA ARG A 57 -0.77 -9.57 6.21
C ARG A 57 -1.88 -10.13 7.08
N VAL A 58 -1.71 -10.12 8.41
CA VAL A 58 -2.74 -10.63 9.35
C VAL A 58 -4.04 -9.85 9.19
N ILE A 59 -3.96 -8.53 9.08
CA ILE A 59 -5.12 -7.67 8.91
C ILE A 59 -5.79 -7.92 7.56
N TYR A 60 -5.05 -7.84 6.45
CA TYR A 60 -5.60 -8.07 5.11
C TYR A 60 -6.23 -9.44 4.99
N ARG A 61 -5.61 -10.48 5.57
CA ARG A 61 -6.18 -11.82 5.62
C ARG A 61 -7.57 -11.80 6.26
N ARG A 62 -7.71 -11.19 7.45
CA ARG A 62 -8.99 -11.11 8.14
C ARG A 62 -10.04 -10.32 7.34
N LEU A 63 -9.67 -9.21 6.73
CA LEU A 63 -10.59 -8.42 5.90
C LEU A 63 -11.05 -9.22 4.66
N ILE A 64 -10.13 -9.93 4.00
CA ILE A 64 -10.45 -10.77 2.83
C ILE A 64 -11.33 -11.95 3.22
N GLU A 65 -11.04 -12.61 4.34
CA GLU A 65 -11.86 -13.72 4.86
C GLU A 65 -13.29 -13.26 5.14
N GLN A 66 -13.46 -12.10 5.78
CA GLN A 66 -14.78 -11.50 5.96
C GLN A 66 -15.50 -11.21 4.63
N ALA A 67 -14.75 -10.80 3.59
CA ALA A 67 -15.32 -10.63 2.26
C ALA A 67 -15.77 -11.94 1.62
N PHE A 68 -15.04 -13.04 1.81
CA PHE A 68 -15.51 -14.37 1.41
C PHE A 68 -16.76 -14.82 2.16
N GLU A 69 -16.97 -14.33 3.38
CA GLU A 69 -18.17 -14.55 4.19
C GLU A 69 -19.34 -13.62 3.80
N GLY A 70 -19.18 -12.78 2.77
CA GLY A 70 -20.22 -11.91 2.23
C GLY A 70 -20.20 -10.48 2.77
N ARG A 71 -19.24 -10.14 3.63
CA ARG A 71 -19.12 -8.79 4.19
C ARG A 71 -18.36 -7.87 3.22
N SER A 72 -18.92 -6.72 2.88
CA SER A 72 -18.16 -5.70 2.16
C SER A 72 -17.34 -4.83 3.13
N ILE A 73 -16.08 -4.57 2.82
CA ILE A 73 -15.17 -3.75 3.64
C ILE A 73 -14.70 -2.57 2.82
N LYS A 74 -14.53 -1.41 3.46
CA LYS A 74 -13.99 -0.21 2.84
C LYS A 74 -13.07 0.54 3.81
N PHE A 75 -11.91 0.99 3.32
CA PHE A 75 -10.91 1.72 4.12
C PHE A 75 -9.98 2.55 3.26
N ASP A 76 -9.35 3.56 3.86
CA ASP A 76 -8.39 4.43 3.18
C ASP A 76 -6.94 3.99 3.41
N ILE A 77 -6.11 4.17 2.39
CA ILE A 77 -4.66 3.98 2.43
C ILE A 77 -3.92 5.13 1.73
N ARG A 78 -2.62 5.24 2.01
CA ARG A 78 -1.67 5.98 1.19
C ARG A 78 -0.80 5.03 0.39
N CYS A 79 -0.61 5.38 -0.88
CA CYS A 79 0.20 4.65 -1.85
C CYS A 79 1.10 5.64 -2.62
N ASP A 80 1.89 6.40 -1.86
CA ASP A 80 2.71 7.46 -2.40
C ASP A 80 3.80 6.94 -3.34
N SER A 81 4.11 7.76 -4.34
CA SER A 81 5.33 7.63 -5.16
C SER A 81 6.39 8.60 -4.64
N PRO A 82 7.66 8.52 -5.07
CA PRO A 82 8.67 9.53 -4.77
C PRO A 82 8.16 10.97 -4.97
N ALA A 83 7.51 11.27 -6.09
CA ALA A 83 7.11 12.64 -6.45
C ALA A 83 5.64 13.00 -6.11
N THR A 84 4.85 12.07 -5.58
CA THR A 84 3.43 12.33 -5.27
C THR A 84 3.01 11.75 -3.92
N ARG A 85 2.17 12.49 -3.19
CA ARG A 85 1.36 11.92 -2.12
C ARG A 85 0.04 11.48 -2.72
N ARG A 86 -0.36 10.23 -2.46
CA ARG A 86 -1.56 9.63 -3.05
C ARG A 86 -2.39 8.98 -1.97
N CYS A 87 -3.64 9.42 -1.86
CA CYS A 87 -4.66 8.75 -1.07
C CYS A 87 -5.50 7.87 -1.99
N ALA A 88 -5.81 6.67 -1.53
CA ALA A 88 -6.72 5.77 -2.20
C ALA A 88 -7.69 5.18 -1.18
N GLU A 89 -8.93 5.00 -1.63
CA GLU A 89 -9.93 4.20 -0.94
C GLU A 89 -9.89 2.79 -1.52
N VAL A 90 -9.77 1.80 -0.64
CA VAL A 90 -9.84 0.38 -0.98
C VAL A 90 -11.18 -0.15 -0.52
N SER A 91 -11.89 -0.80 -1.43
CA SER A 91 -13.08 -1.56 -1.10
C SER A 91 -12.91 -3.02 -1.51
N ILE A 92 -13.35 -3.94 -0.64
CA ILE A 92 -13.27 -5.39 -0.83
C ILE A 92 -14.69 -5.93 -0.81
N TYR A 93 -15.09 -6.60 -1.89
CA TYR A 93 -16.44 -7.11 -2.08
C TYR A 93 -16.44 -8.63 -2.33
N PRO A 94 -17.44 -9.37 -1.83
CA PRO A 94 -17.73 -10.70 -2.35
C PRO A 94 -18.09 -10.62 -3.84
N SER A 95 -17.70 -11.62 -4.62
CA SER A 95 -18.06 -11.75 -6.02
C SER A 95 -18.86 -13.02 -6.27
N ASP A 96 -19.74 -13.00 -7.28
CA ASP A 96 -20.70 -14.09 -7.55
C ASP A 96 -20.05 -15.42 -7.94
N ASP A 97 -18.80 -15.42 -8.39
CA ASP A 97 -18.05 -16.61 -8.77
C ASP A 97 -17.20 -17.21 -7.63
N GLY A 98 -17.40 -16.72 -6.40
CA GLY A 98 -16.69 -17.21 -5.22
C GLY A 98 -15.32 -16.58 -4.98
N ASN A 99 -14.92 -15.59 -5.78
CA ASN A 99 -13.77 -14.74 -5.54
C ASN A 99 -14.13 -13.51 -4.68
N VAL A 100 -13.13 -12.74 -4.26
CA VAL A 100 -13.32 -11.37 -3.77
C VAL A 100 -12.76 -10.37 -4.78
N GLU A 101 -13.44 -9.23 -4.95
CA GLU A 101 -13.00 -8.14 -5.80
C GLU A 101 -12.49 -6.98 -4.93
N PHE A 102 -11.27 -6.55 -5.22
CA PHE A 102 -10.70 -5.32 -4.72
C PHE A 102 -10.92 -4.19 -5.72
N ASN A 103 -11.46 -3.08 -5.22
CA ASN A 103 -11.56 -1.82 -5.94
C ASN A 103 -10.64 -0.80 -5.26
N VAL A 104 -9.71 -0.24 -6.02
CA VAL A 104 -8.75 0.76 -5.52
C VAL A 104 -9.02 2.06 -6.25
N LEU A 105 -9.67 2.99 -5.54
CA LEU A 105 -10.07 4.29 -6.05
C LEU A 105 -9.08 5.35 -5.57
N THR A 106 -8.39 6.02 -6.49
CA THR A 106 -7.54 7.17 -6.13
C THR A 106 -8.42 8.37 -5.78
N THR A 107 -8.36 8.80 -4.52
CA THR A 107 -9.20 9.88 -3.98
C THR A 107 -8.49 11.24 -3.93
N SER A 108 -7.15 11.24 -3.84
CA SER A 108 -6.35 12.46 -3.93
C SER A 108 -4.95 12.17 -4.46
N VAL A 109 -4.41 13.11 -5.25
CA VAL A 109 -3.02 13.11 -5.69
C VAL A 109 -2.48 14.52 -5.53
N GLU A 110 -1.42 14.66 -4.74
CA GLU A 110 -0.75 15.93 -4.49
C GLU A 110 0.72 15.80 -4.92
N PRO A 111 1.23 16.66 -5.81
CA PRO A 111 2.65 16.67 -6.15
C PRO A 111 3.47 17.10 -4.92
N ARG A 112 4.70 16.59 -4.83
CA ARG A 112 5.67 16.97 -3.81
C ARG A 112 7.09 16.91 -4.37
N GLU A 113 8.02 17.51 -3.64
CA GLU A 113 9.44 17.31 -3.91
C GLU A 113 9.79 15.81 -3.83
N PRO A 114 10.44 15.24 -4.85
CA PRO A 114 10.73 13.81 -4.89
C PRO A 114 11.47 13.33 -3.66
N GLN A 115 10.94 12.33 -2.96
CA GLN A 115 11.59 11.70 -1.82
C GLN A 115 12.37 10.45 -2.26
N PRO A 116 13.72 10.47 -2.27
CA PRO A 116 14.50 9.36 -2.80
C PRO A 116 14.36 8.05 -2.01
N LEU A 117 13.92 8.13 -0.76
CA LEU A 117 13.65 6.95 0.08
C LEU A 117 12.51 6.08 -0.47
N LEU A 118 11.53 6.67 -1.17
CA LEU A 118 10.43 5.89 -1.74
C LEU A 118 10.79 5.26 -3.10
N ARG A 119 11.99 5.53 -3.65
CA ARG A 119 12.40 4.91 -4.91
C ARG A 119 12.68 3.43 -4.68
N ARG A 120 11.98 2.58 -5.44
CA ARG A 120 12.21 1.13 -5.45
C ARG A 120 13.65 0.84 -5.90
N GLY A 121 14.30 -0.14 -5.28
CA GLY A 121 15.66 -0.59 -5.63
C GLY A 121 16.81 0.16 -4.95
N ASN A 122 16.54 1.21 -4.17
CA ASN A 122 17.55 1.84 -3.30
C ASN A 122 17.65 1.06 -1.99
N SER A 123 18.33 -0.08 -2.00
CA SER A 123 18.57 -0.88 -0.79
C SER A 123 20.00 -0.71 -0.27
N SER A 124 20.16 0.05 0.81
CA SER A 124 21.37 -0.07 1.64
C SER A 124 21.24 -1.29 2.55
N PRO A 125 22.29 -2.13 2.65
CA PRO A 125 22.33 -3.25 3.59
C PRO A 125 22.51 -2.82 5.05
N THR A 126 22.86 -1.55 5.33
CA THR A 126 23.31 -1.11 6.66
C THR A 126 22.30 -0.26 7.44
N GLY A 127 21.11 0.02 6.88
CA GLY A 127 20.07 0.80 7.57
C GLY A 127 18.65 0.43 7.16
N LEU A 128 17.77 0.27 8.15
CA LEU A 128 16.33 0.03 7.94
C LEU A 128 15.54 1.17 8.59
N ILE A 129 14.60 1.74 7.83
CA ILE A 129 13.57 2.63 8.35
C ILE A 129 12.21 1.96 8.19
N THR A 130 11.24 2.27 9.04
CA THR A 130 9.92 1.65 8.96
C THR A 130 8.89 2.69 8.53
N ALA A 131 8.21 2.44 7.41
CA ALA A 131 7.04 3.20 6.96
C ALA A 131 5.75 2.49 7.40
N CYS A 132 4.68 3.26 7.67
CA CYS A 132 3.37 2.71 7.97
C CYS A 132 2.68 2.28 6.69
N SER A 133 2.26 1.02 6.57
CA SER A 133 1.61 0.44 5.38
C SER A 133 0.24 1.05 5.05
N TRP A 134 -0.32 1.89 5.94
CA TRP A 134 -1.60 2.59 5.71
C TRP A 134 -1.46 4.08 5.47
N CYS A 135 -0.59 4.78 6.20
CA CYS A 135 -0.50 6.24 6.08
C CYS A 135 0.85 6.74 5.55
N ASN A 136 1.78 5.84 5.23
CA ASN A 136 3.14 6.13 4.76
C ASN A 136 4.00 7.02 5.65
N ARG A 137 3.56 7.33 6.87
CA ARG A 137 4.41 8.00 7.86
C ARG A 137 5.59 7.13 8.24
N ILE A 138 6.73 7.76 8.50
CA ILE A 138 7.98 7.12 8.86
C ILE A 138 8.13 7.10 10.36
N LYS A 139 8.49 5.95 10.91
CA LYS A 139 8.81 5.80 12.33
C LYS A 139 10.12 6.51 12.65
N THR A 140 10.06 7.58 13.43
CA THR A 140 11.22 8.40 13.83
C THR A 140 11.66 8.12 15.26
N ALA A 141 10.76 7.64 16.11
CA ALA A 141 11.06 7.17 17.45
C ALA A 141 10.14 6.00 17.84
N ARG A 142 10.18 5.57 19.11
CA ARG A 142 9.39 4.41 19.59
C ARG A 142 7.89 4.57 19.32
N TYR A 143 7.35 5.77 19.52
CA TYR A 143 5.93 6.10 19.37
C TYR A 143 5.67 7.27 18.41
N GLU A 144 6.71 7.76 17.75
CA GLU A 144 6.61 8.91 16.84
C GLU A 144 6.66 8.43 15.40
N TRP A 145 5.69 8.93 14.63
CA TRP A 145 5.52 8.65 13.21
C TRP A 145 5.28 9.97 12.49
N ASP A 146 6.23 10.38 11.68
CA ASP A 146 6.22 11.67 11.01
C ASP A 146 5.96 11.52 9.51
N GLU A 147 5.47 12.59 8.88
CA GLU A 147 5.55 12.69 7.42
C GLU A 147 7.01 12.59 6.97
N ILE A 148 7.24 11.92 5.85
CA ILE A 148 8.58 11.61 5.34
C ILE A 148 9.47 12.84 5.20
N GLU A 149 8.93 14.01 4.83
CA GLU A 149 9.70 15.25 4.74
C GLU A 149 10.24 15.69 6.10
N ALA A 150 9.44 15.54 7.17
CA ALA A 150 9.89 15.84 8.53
C ALA A 150 10.84 14.75 9.06
N ALA A 151 10.59 13.49 8.73
CA ALA A 151 11.46 12.37 9.11
C ALA A 151 12.86 12.49 8.48
N VAL A 152 12.93 12.90 7.21
CA VAL A 152 14.19 13.15 6.50
C VAL A 152 15.04 14.20 7.21
N GLY A 153 14.43 15.29 7.68
CA GLY A 153 15.10 16.32 8.46
C GLY A 153 15.54 15.80 9.84
N LYS A 154 14.65 15.15 10.59
CA LYS A 154 14.92 14.66 11.96
C LYS A 154 15.99 13.57 12.00
N LEU A 155 16.03 12.71 10.98
CA LEU A 155 16.94 11.57 10.92
C LEU A 155 18.21 11.88 10.12
N HIS A 156 18.39 13.15 9.71
CA HIS A 156 19.58 13.65 9.03
C HIS A 156 19.97 12.83 7.79
N PHE A 157 18.99 12.38 7.00
CA PHE A 157 19.25 11.47 5.87
C PHE A 157 20.09 12.08 4.76
N PHE A 158 20.10 13.42 4.64
CA PHE A 158 20.98 14.12 3.71
C PHE A 158 22.47 13.98 4.05
N GLU A 159 22.79 13.60 5.28
CA GLU A 159 24.16 13.42 5.77
C GLU A 159 24.62 11.95 5.66
N LEU A 160 23.74 11.03 5.25
CA LEU A 160 24.06 9.62 5.12
C LEU A 160 24.79 9.33 3.80
N GLU A 161 25.84 8.51 3.90
CA GLU A 161 26.57 7.99 2.75
C GLU A 161 25.71 7.04 1.88
N TYR A 162 24.76 6.33 2.51
CA TYR A 162 23.83 5.42 1.85
C TYR A 162 22.39 5.61 2.36
N MET A 163 21.43 5.59 1.44
CA MET A 163 20.01 5.68 1.80
C MET A 163 19.52 4.37 2.45
N PRO A 164 18.85 4.44 3.60
CA PRO A 164 18.34 3.24 4.27
C PRO A 164 17.22 2.59 3.44
N SER A 165 17.07 1.28 3.61
CA SER A 165 15.97 0.53 3.01
C SER A 165 14.67 0.77 3.80
N ILE A 166 13.55 0.86 3.10
CA ILE A 166 12.22 0.91 3.73
C ILE A 166 11.74 -0.49 4.06
N THR A 167 11.43 -0.70 5.33
CA THR A 167 10.57 -1.76 5.83
C THR A 167 9.18 -1.22 6.12
N HIS A 168 8.22 -2.10 6.33
CA HIS A 168 6.83 -1.73 6.55
C HIS A 168 6.34 -2.23 7.91
N GLY A 169 5.38 -1.51 8.48
CA GLY A 169 4.70 -1.82 9.73
C GLY A 169 3.44 -0.98 9.88
N ILE A 170 2.94 -0.81 11.10
CA ILE A 170 1.71 -0.04 11.34
C ILE A 170 1.90 0.93 12.51
N CYS A 171 1.51 2.19 12.32
CA CYS A 171 1.52 3.18 13.41
C CYS A 171 0.32 2.96 14.37
N PRO A 172 0.39 3.44 15.62
CA PRO A 172 -0.71 3.28 16.59
C PRO A 172 -2.06 3.79 16.06
N ASP A 173 -2.08 4.94 15.40
CA ASP A 173 -3.32 5.54 14.86
C ASP A 173 -3.97 4.65 13.79
N CYS A 174 -3.17 4.13 12.86
CA CYS A 174 -3.67 3.22 11.83
C CYS A 174 -4.07 1.87 12.43
N SER A 175 -3.29 1.34 13.39
CA SER A 175 -3.63 0.10 14.08
C SER A 175 -4.99 0.19 14.77
N PHE A 176 -5.26 1.29 15.48
CA PHE A 176 -6.55 1.52 16.11
C PHE A 176 -7.70 1.56 15.08
N ARG A 177 -7.56 2.35 14.01
CA ARG A 177 -8.61 2.49 12.98
C ARG A 177 -8.89 1.20 12.24
N VAL A 178 -7.83 0.46 11.90
CA VAL A 178 -7.95 -0.72 11.04
C VAL A 178 -8.43 -1.94 11.82
N ASN A 179 -8.05 -2.07 13.09
CA ASN A 179 -8.62 -3.13 13.94
C ASN A 179 -10.13 -2.96 14.12
N ALA A 180 -10.63 -1.72 14.18
CA ALA A 180 -12.07 -1.47 14.26
C ALA A 180 -12.84 -2.01 13.03
N LEU A 181 -12.22 -2.05 11.84
CA LEU A 181 -12.81 -2.65 10.64
C LEU A 181 -13.02 -4.16 10.78
N CYS A 182 -12.13 -4.82 11.53
CA CYS A 182 -12.13 -6.26 11.74
C CYS A 182 -13.14 -6.72 12.82
N GLU A 183 -13.51 -5.82 13.73
CA GLU A 183 -14.44 -6.08 14.84
C GLU A 183 -15.90 -5.73 14.53
N SER A 184 -16.08 -4.90 13.51
CA SER A 184 -17.39 -4.54 12.98
C SER A 184 -18.03 -5.75 12.30
#